data_AF-A0AAT9QW81-F1
#
_entry.id   AF-A0AAT9QW81-F1
#
_cell.length_a   1.000
_cell.length_b   1.000
_cell.length_c   1.000
_cell.angle_alpha   90.00
_cell.angle_beta   90.00
_cell.angle_gamma   90.00
#
_symmetry.space_group_name_H-M   'P 1'
#
loop_
_entity.id
_entity.type
_entity.pdbx_description
1 polymer ?
#
loop_
_entity_poly.entity_id
_entity_poly.type
_entity_poly.pdbx_seq_one_letter_code
_entity_poly.pdbx_strand_id
1 'polypeptide(L)'
;MDAQPRPGGDELRARAYLRALRARPFGHQEPDMPDSPITPTRIIPAGAPLPARAPEPGEAPPWRTPPPPPPPVIPPAAPWPPPAPPPGPIEVRVTVDLAPIREPEPAPEPGLLARLWDWLVTWRMISAILAALLPWAAGQSPVGIWSHTVHQARIEASIGGAYVIATVALAAAWGLDRYSGRWLPRFLLVTASLGAFGVLHWWDPILLFTGVNL
;
A
#
# COMPACT_ATOMS: atom_id res chain seq x y z
N MET A 1 -5.12 21.11 -10.15
CA MET A 1 -3.94 20.85 -9.30
C MET A 1 -4.44 19.91 -8.20
N ASP A 2 -4.50 18.62 -8.50
CA ASP A 2 -5.07 17.65 -7.57
C ASP A 2 -3.99 17.23 -6.57
N ALA A 3 -4.24 17.53 -5.29
CA ALA A 3 -3.37 17.16 -4.20
C ALA A 3 -3.33 15.63 -4.10
N GLN A 4 -2.14 15.04 -4.20
CA GLN A 4 -1.97 13.61 -3.94
C GLN A 4 -2.52 13.26 -2.56
N PRO A 5 -3.28 12.15 -2.43
CA PRO A 5 -3.74 11.68 -1.14
C PRO A 5 -2.53 11.41 -0.24
N ARG A 6 -2.67 11.72 1.06
CA ARG A 6 -1.59 11.54 2.02
C ARG A 6 -1.18 10.06 2.04
N PRO A 7 0.13 9.75 1.93
CA PRO A 7 0.59 8.38 1.88
C PRO A 7 0.22 7.65 3.17
N GLY A 8 -0.30 6.43 3.02
CA GLY A 8 -0.70 5.58 4.14
C GLY A 8 0.48 5.17 5.03
N GLY A 9 0.20 4.77 6.27
CA GLY A 9 1.25 4.38 7.23
C GLY A 9 2.17 3.27 6.74
N ASP A 10 1.66 2.36 5.92
CA ASP A 10 2.44 1.26 5.33
C ASP A 10 3.32 1.74 4.16
N GLU A 11 2.87 2.74 3.41
CA GLU A 11 3.65 3.36 2.34
C GLU A 11 4.86 4.12 2.91
N LEU A 12 4.68 4.79 4.05
CA LEU A 12 5.77 5.45 4.77
C LEU A 12 6.79 4.44 5.33
N ARG A 13 6.34 3.28 5.82
CA ARG A 13 7.24 2.19 6.27
C ARG A 13 8.01 1.56 5.11
N ALA A 14 7.34 1.29 3.99
CA ALA A 14 7.99 0.76 2.80
C ALA A 14 9.07 1.72 2.27
N ARG A 15 8.77 3.03 2.22
CA ARG A 15 9.74 4.07 1.83
C ARG A 15 10.93 4.14 2.79
N ALA A 16 10.70 4.02 4.10
CA ALA A 16 11.78 4.01 5.08
C ALA A 16 12.69 2.78 4.92
N TYR A 17 12.11 1.61 4.66
CA TYR A 17 12.86 0.36 4.46
C TYR A 17 13.68 0.39 3.17
N LEU A 18 13.10 0.89 2.06
CA LEU A 18 13.80 1.03 0.78
C LEU A 18 14.95 2.05 0.85
N ARG A 19 14.76 3.12 1.62
CA ARG A 19 15.81 4.13 1.87
C ARG A 19 16.96 3.57 2.71
N ALA A 20 16.65 2.74 3.71
CA ALA A 20 17.65 2.07 4.54
C ALA A 20 18.48 1.04 3.76
N LEU A 21 17.87 0.38 2.77
CA LEU A 21 18.54 -0.64 1.96
C LEU A 21 19.39 -0.07 0.80
N ARG A 22 19.42 1.26 0.58
CA ARG A 22 20.02 1.90 -0.62
C ARG A 22 19.57 1.24 -1.93
N ALA A 23 18.46 0.51 -1.92
CA ALA A 23 17.93 -0.16 -3.08
C ALA A 23 17.37 0.93 -4.00
N ARG A 24 18.14 1.30 -5.03
CA ARG A 24 17.56 2.02 -6.15
C ARG A 24 16.45 1.13 -6.72
N PRO A 25 15.27 1.68 -7.05
CA PRO A 25 14.32 0.93 -7.86
C PRO A 25 15.07 0.49 -9.11
N PHE A 26 15.07 -0.82 -9.38
CA PHE A 26 15.55 -1.39 -10.64
C PHE A 26 14.62 -0.90 -11.75
N GLY A 27 14.84 0.34 -12.17
CA GLY A 27 14.27 0.93 -13.37
C GLY A 27 15.16 0.55 -14.55
N HIS A 28 14.51 0.20 -15.65
CA HIS A 28 15.07 -0.16 -16.93
C HIS A 28 16.26 0.73 -17.32
N GLN A 29 17.36 0.13 -17.75
CA GLN A 29 18.32 0.81 -18.62
C GLN A 29 17.59 1.07 -19.93
N GLU A 30 17.02 2.25 -20.05
CA GLU A 30 16.53 2.78 -21.31
C GLU A 30 17.75 2.90 -22.24
N PRO A 31 17.75 2.27 -23.42
CA PRO A 31 18.82 2.45 -24.38
C PRO A 31 18.93 3.95 -24.70
N ASP A 32 20.16 4.45 -24.77
CA ASP A 32 20.52 5.84 -25.04
C ASP A 32 19.71 6.36 -26.26
N MET A 33 18.58 7.02 -26.01
CA MET A 33 17.80 7.65 -27.06
C MET A 33 18.50 8.96 -27.41
N PRO A 34 18.79 9.23 -28.70
CA PRO A 34 19.35 10.51 -29.08
C PRO A 34 18.37 11.63 -28.71
N ASP A 35 18.83 12.62 -27.94
CA ASP A 35 18.09 13.83 -27.51
C ASP A 35 17.62 14.74 -28.67
N SER A 36 17.78 14.29 -29.91
CA SER A 36 17.26 15.01 -31.08
C SER A 36 15.75 14.79 -31.18
N PRO A 37 14.94 15.86 -31.17
CA PRO A 37 13.51 15.70 -31.46
C PRO A 37 13.35 15.02 -32.81
N ILE A 38 12.66 13.88 -32.84
CA ILE A 38 12.28 13.21 -34.09
C ILE A 38 11.25 14.11 -34.77
N THR A 39 11.70 14.98 -35.68
CA THR A 39 10.80 15.74 -36.55
C THR A 39 10.14 14.78 -37.53
N PRO A 40 8.81 14.57 -37.45
CA PRO A 40 8.11 13.74 -38.42
C PRO A 40 8.24 14.39 -39.79
N THR A 41 8.95 13.72 -40.71
CA THR A 41 9.28 14.28 -42.02
C THR A 41 8.10 14.24 -42.99
N ARG A 42 7.05 13.46 -42.69
CA ARG A 42 5.79 13.43 -43.46
C ARG A 42 4.65 12.73 -42.71
N ILE A 43 3.44 13.27 -42.77
CA ILE A 43 2.19 12.59 -42.38
C ILE A 43 1.62 11.93 -43.64
N ILE A 44 1.43 10.60 -43.63
CA ILE A 44 0.75 9.89 -44.71
C ILE A 44 -0.77 9.95 -44.42
N PRO A 45 -1.60 10.55 -45.28
CA PRO A 45 -3.04 10.59 -45.08
C PRO A 45 -3.65 9.19 -45.16
N ALA A 46 -4.70 8.94 -44.38
CA ALA A 46 -5.39 7.66 -44.36
C ALA A 46 -5.92 7.32 -45.77
N GLY A 47 -5.54 6.15 -46.30
CA GLY A 47 -5.96 5.65 -47.62
C GLY A 47 -4.91 5.65 -48.72
N ALA A 48 -3.71 6.22 -48.47
CA ALA A 48 -2.61 6.06 -49.42
C ALA A 48 -2.09 4.59 -49.42
N PRO A 49 -1.91 3.95 -50.60
CA PRO A 49 -1.41 2.58 -50.66
C PRO A 49 0.00 2.52 -50.08
N LEU A 50 0.18 1.63 -49.11
CA LEU A 50 1.50 1.34 -48.53
C LEU A 50 2.37 0.65 -49.60
N PRO A 51 3.70 0.91 -49.62
CA PRO A 51 4.59 0.21 -50.53
C PRO A 51 4.54 -1.30 -50.27
N ALA A 52 4.45 -2.10 -51.34
CA ALA A 52 4.26 -3.55 -51.27
C ALA A 52 5.40 -4.31 -50.56
N ARG A 53 6.59 -3.70 -50.48
CA ARG A 53 7.73 -4.21 -49.72
C ARG A 53 8.61 -3.06 -49.22
N ALA A 54 9.36 -3.33 -48.16
CA ALA A 54 10.46 -2.46 -47.74
C ALA A 54 11.60 -2.51 -48.76
N PRO A 55 12.30 -1.38 -49.02
CA PRO A 55 13.48 -1.36 -49.90
C PRO A 55 14.66 -2.12 -49.26
N GLU A 56 15.42 -2.84 -50.09
CA GLU A 56 16.61 -3.58 -49.65
C GLU A 56 17.83 -2.65 -49.45
N PRO A 57 18.84 -3.05 -48.66
CA PRO A 57 20.03 -2.22 -48.40
C PRO A 57 20.80 -1.94 -49.69
N GLY A 58 20.69 -0.73 -50.23
CA GLY A 58 21.35 -0.28 -51.47
C GLY A 58 20.37 0.13 -52.58
N GLU A 59 19.09 -0.20 -52.46
CA GLU A 59 18.06 0.33 -53.36
C GLU A 59 17.69 1.77 -52.94
N ALA A 60 17.66 2.68 -53.93
CA ALA A 60 17.11 4.00 -53.71
C ALA A 60 15.59 3.84 -53.42
N PRO A 61 15.09 4.38 -52.30
CA PRO A 61 13.68 4.25 -51.98
C PRO A 61 12.81 4.87 -53.08
N PRO A 62 11.63 4.31 -53.39
CA PRO A 62 10.79 4.77 -54.50
C PRO A 62 10.29 6.23 -54.35
N TRP A 63 10.44 6.82 -53.16
CA TRP A 63 10.16 8.23 -52.87
C TRP A 63 11.36 9.16 -53.05
N ARG A 64 12.54 8.66 -53.45
CA ARG A 64 13.65 9.50 -53.93
C ARG A 64 13.55 9.63 -55.44
N THR A 65 13.17 10.82 -55.90
CA THR A 65 13.32 11.22 -57.30
C THR A 65 14.82 11.33 -57.63
N PRO A 66 15.30 10.79 -58.78
CA PRO A 66 16.66 11.03 -59.23
C PRO A 66 16.89 12.54 -59.43
N PRO A 67 18.14 13.03 -59.29
CA PRO A 67 18.44 14.45 -59.45
C PRO A 67 18.02 14.92 -60.85
N PRO A 68 17.39 16.11 -60.96
CA PRO A 68 16.93 16.61 -62.25
C PRO A 68 18.12 16.87 -63.20
N PRO A 69 17.93 16.67 -64.52
CA PRO A 69 18.94 17.06 -65.51
C PRO A 69 19.22 18.58 -65.43
N PRO A 70 20.41 19.04 -65.87
CA PRO A 70 20.79 20.45 -65.80
C PRO A 70 19.76 21.34 -66.51
N PRO A 71 19.44 22.52 -65.94
CA PRO A 71 18.36 23.35 -66.44
C PRO A 71 18.69 23.95 -67.82
N PRO A 72 17.73 23.97 -68.77
CA PRO A 72 17.87 24.75 -69.98
C PRO A 72 17.92 26.25 -69.65
N VAL A 73 18.67 27.03 -70.43
CA VAL A 73 18.77 28.48 -70.29
C VAL A 73 17.41 29.11 -70.61
N ILE A 74 16.76 29.72 -69.60
CA ILE A 74 15.44 30.35 -69.71
C ILE A 74 15.64 31.86 -70.00
N PRO A 75 14.91 32.47 -70.97
CA PRO A 75 14.90 33.92 -71.16
C PRO A 75 14.36 34.67 -69.92
N PRO A 76 14.68 35.96 -69.72
CA PRO A 76 14.38 36.67 -68.48
C PRO A 76 12.87 36.69 -68.16
N ALA A 77 12.55 36.22 -66.95
CA ALA A 77 11.19 36.11 -66.44
C ALA A 77 10.59 37.48 -66.08
N ALA A 78 9.28 37.63 -66.31
CA ALA A 78 8.51 38.79 -65.89
C ALA A 78 8.52 38.96 -64.36
N PRO A 79 8.28 40.18 -63.82
CA PRO A 79 8.30 40.44 -62.38
C PRO A 79 7.27 39.60 -61.62
N TRP A 80 7.71 38.93 -60.57
CA TRP A 80 6.85 38.10 -59.70
C TRP A 80 5.84 38.96 -58.92
N PRO A 81 4.59 38.50 -58.73
CA PRO A 81 3.64 39.15 -57.83
C PRO A 81 4.10 39.04 -56.36
N PRO A 82 3.69 39.98 -55.49
CA PRO A 82 4.13 40.01 -54.09
C PRO A 82 3.66 38.75 -53.32
N PRO A 83 4.46 38.27 -52.35
CA PRO A 83 4.14 37.08 -51.57
C PRO A 83 2.89 37.27 -50.70
N ALA A 84 2.07 36.22 -50.62
CA ALA A 84 0.87 36.20 -49.79
C ALA A 84 1.22 36.32 -48.29
N PRO A 85 0.37 36.95 -47.47
CA PRO A 85 0.59 37.07 -46.04
C PRO A 85 0.62 35.69 -45.36
N PRO A 86 1.44 35.51 -44.30
CA PRO A 86 1.60 34.22 -43.63
C PRO A 86 0.28 33.75 -43.00
N PRO A 87 -0.05 32.44 -43.11
CA PRO A 87 -1.25 31.90 -42.49
C PRO A 87 -1.20 32.07 -40.97
N GLY A 88 -2.29 32.54 -40.39
CA GLY A 88 -2.42 32.72 -38.94
C GLY A 88 -2.30 31.40 -38.16
N PRO A 89 -2.03 31.46 -36.85
CA PRO A 89 -1.81 30.28 -36.02
C PRO A 89 -3.05 29.37 -36.01
N ILE A 90 -2.85 28.10 -36.36
CA ILE A 90 -3.89 27.06 -36.36
C ILE A 90 -4.08 26.59 -34.92
N GLU A 91 -5.16 27.02 -34.27
CA GLU A 91 -5.55 26.54 -32.94
C GLU A 91 -6.27 25.18 -33.05
N VAL A 92 -5.54 24.09 -32.85
CA VAL A 92 -6.14 22.75 -32.72
C VAL A 92 -6.66 22.57 -31.30
N ARG A 93 -7.98 22.67 -31.13
CA ARG A 93 -8.64 22.41 -29.85
C ARG A 93 -9.01 20.93 -29.76
N VAL A 94 -8.26 20.18 -28.97
CA VAL A 94 -8.56 18.78 -28.65
C VAL A 94 -9.43 18.75 -27.40
N THR A 95 -10.74 18.56 -27.58
CA THR A 95 -11.65 18.21 -26.49
C THR A 95 -11.53 16.71 -26.22
N VAL A 96 -10.87 16.37 -25.11
CA VAL A 96 -10.84 15.00 -24.59
C VAL A 96 -12.07 14.84 -23.70
N ASP A 97 -13.06 14.09 -24.17
CA ASP A 97 -14.13 13.59 -23.29
C ASP A 97 -13.51 12.54 -22.36
N LEU A 98 -13.13 13.00 -21.17
CA LEU A 98 -12.67 12.13 -20.09
C LEU A 98 -13.89 11.35 -19.60
N ALA A 99 -14.03 10.11 -20.07
CA ALA A 99 -15.00 9.17 -19.50
C ALA A 99 -14.78 9.12 -17.97
N PRO A 100 -15.85 9.20 -17.16
CA PRO A 100 -15.72 9.19 -15.71
C PRO A 100 -15.05 7.89 -15.26
N ILE A 101 -13.95 8.03 -14.51
CA ILE A 101 -13.28 6.92 -13.84
C ILE A 101 -14.33 6.25 -12.95
N ARG A 102 -14.66 4.98 -13.22
CA ARG A 102 -15.43 4.16 -12.26
C ARG A 102 -14.63 4.13 -10.97
N GLU A 103 -15.16 4.77 -9.93
CA GLU A 103 -14.64 4.59 -8.57
C GLU A 103 -14.61 3.09 -8.28
N PRO A 104 -13.47 2.52 -7.86
CA PRO A 104 -13.43 1.12 -7.46
C PRO A 104 -14.40 0.94 -6.30
N GLU A 105 -15.32 -0.01 -6.45
CA GLU A 105 -16.26 -0.41 -5.42
C GLU A 105 -15.48 -0.65 -4.10
N PRO A 106 -15.92 -0.08 -2.96
CA PRO A 106 -15.20 -0.24 -1.71
C PRO A 106 -15.08 -1.72 -1.41
N ALA A 107 -13.84 -2.20 -1.26
CA ALA A 107 -13.59 -3.59 -0.91
C ALA A 107 -14.43 -3.95 0.34
N PRO A 108 -15.09 -5.13 0.34
CA PRO A 108 -15.98 -5.51 1.43
C PRO A 108 -15.23 -5.41 2.75
N GLU A 109 -15.86 -4.74 3.73
CA GLU A 109 -15.24 -4.54 5.03
C GLU A 109 -14.79 -5.89 5.61
N PRO A 110 -13.54 -6.01 6.09
CA PRO A 110 -13.07 -7.26 6.65
C PRO A 110 -13.97 -7.65 7.82
N GLY A 111 -14.52 -8.87 7.74
CA GLY A 111 -15.42 -9.40 8.77
C GLY A 111 -14.76 -9.40 10.15
N LEU A 112 -15.57 -9.39 11.22
CA LEU A 112 -15.09 -9.35 12.60
C LEU A 112 -14.06 -10.45 12.90
N LEU A 113 -14.25 -11.65 12.34
CA LEU A 113 -13.33 -12.77 12.48
C LEU A 113 -11.99 -12.52 11.78
N ALA A 114 -12.01 -11.90 10.59
CA ALA A 114 -10.79 -11.54 9.86
C ALA A 114 -10.02 -10.44 10.60
N ARG A 115 -10.71 -9.43 11.14
CA ARG A 115 -10.11 -8.41 12.01
C ARG A 115 -9.50 -9.03 13.27
N LEU A 116 -10.18 -10.01 13.87
CA LEU A 116 -9.67 -10.71 15.05
C LEU A 116 -8.44 -11.55 14.72
N TRP A 117 -8.45 -12.24 13.59
CA TRP A 117 -7.34 -13.08 13.12
C TRP A 117 -6.11 -12.25 12.77
N ASP A 118 -6.29 -11.14 12.06
CA ASP A 118 -5.20 -10.22 11.72
C ASP A 118 -4.59 -9.57 12.98
N TRP A 119 -5.44 -9.29 13.97
CA TRP A 119 -5.01 -8.85 15.30
C TRP A 119 -4.24 -9.93 16.06
N LEU A 120 -4.69 -11.19 16.02
CA LEU A 120 -4.02 -12.34 16.65
C LEU A 120 -2.69 -12.71 15.99
N VAL A 121 -2.61 -12.62 14.66
CA VAL A 121 -1.44 -13.03 13.86
C VAL A 121 -0.44 -11.88 13.66
N THR A 122 -0.69 -10.72 14.25
CA THR A 122 0.31 -9.65 14.30
C THR A 122 1.55 -10.15 15.08
N TRP A 123 2.76 -9.99 14.53
CA TRP A 123 4.03 -10.33 15.22
C TRP A 123 4.16 -9.80 16.65
N ARG A 124 3.50 -8.68 16.95
CA ARG A 124 3.41 -8.07 18.30
C ARG A 124 2.64 -8.95 19.29
N MET A 125 1.64 -9.70 18.82
CA MET A 125 0.89 -10.66 19.64
C MET A 125 1.76 -11.87 19.95
N ILE A 126 2.42 -12.43 18.93
CA ILE A 126 3.35 -13.56 19.12
C ILE A 126 4.46 -13.18 20.12
N SER A 127 5.09 -12.01 19.96
CA SER A 127 6.12 -11.56 20.90
C SER A 127 5.58 -11.24 22.29
N ALA A 128 4.36 -10.72 22.41
CA ALA A 128 3.69 -10.51 23.70
C ALA A 128 3.38 -11.84 24.41
N ILE A 129 2.89 -12.84 23.69
CA ILE A 129 2.62 -14.19 24.21
C ILE A 129 3.92 -14.85 24.66
N LEU A 130 4.97 -14.80 23.83
CA LEU A 130 6.28 -15.32 24.20
C LEU A 130 6.81 -14.62 25.46
N ALA A 131 6.77 -13.29 25.50
CA ALA A 131 7.18 -12.56 26.70
C ALA A 131 6.32 -12.91 27.92
N ALA A 132 5.02 -13.16 27.76
CA ALA A 132 4.13 -13.50 28.88
C ALA A 132 4.39 -14.91 29.44
N LEU A 133 4.79 -15.85 28.57
CA LEU A 133 4.97 -17.25 28.93
C LEU A 133 6.42 -17.63 29.23
N LEU A 134 7.41 -16.95 28.66
CA LEU A 134 8.81 -17.27 28.91
C LEU A 134 9.19 -16.93 30.37
N PRO A 135 9.95 -17.81 31.05
CA PRO A 135 10.34 -17.63 32.45
C PRO A 135 11.53 -16.68 32.61
N TRP A 136 11.38 -15.42 32.21
CA TRP A 136 12.43 -14.40 32.35
C TRP A 136 12.32 -13.58 33.63
N ALA A 137 11.15 -13.58 34.29
CA ALA A 137 10.92 -12.86 35.54
C ALA A 137 11.36 -13.74 36.73
N ALA A 138 12.65 -13.73 37.05
CA ALA A 138 13.25 -14.51 38.14
C ALA A 138 12.99 -16.03 38.02
N GLY A 139 12.98 -16.56 36.79
CA GLY A 139 12.72 -17.97 36.51
C GLY A 139 11.23 -18.35 36.54
N GLN A 140 10.34 -17.39 36.76
CA GLN A 140 8.89 -17.56 36.65
C GLN A 140 8.36 -16.82 35.42
N SER A 141 7.29 -17.33 34.82
CA SER A 141 6.59 -16.61 33.75
C SER A 141 5.74 -15.50 34.36
N PRO A 142 5.67 -14.30 33.73
CA PRO A 142 4.77 -13.24 34.19
C PRO A 142 3.30 -13.70 34.35
N VAL A 143 2.83 -14.59 33.47
CA VAL A 143 1.51 -15.24 33.60
C VAL A 143 1.41 -16.07 34.86
N GLY A 144 2.45 -16.85 35.19
CA GLY A 144 2.48 -17.66 36.41
C GLY A 144 2.47 -16.81 37.67
N ILE A 145 3.24 -15.72 37.70
CA ILE A 145 3.25 -14.76 38.82
C ILE A 145 1.85 -14.17 39.00
N TRP A 146 1.25 -13.64 37.93
CA TRP A 146 -0.10 -13.06 38.01
C TRP A 146 -1.13 -14.10 38.45
N SER A 147 -1.15 -15.27 37.82
CA SER A 147 -2.03 -16.39 38.20
C SER A 147 -1.93 -16.74 39.68
N HIS A 148 -0.70 -16.83 40.21
CA HIS A 148 -0.47 -17.06 41.63
C HIS A 148 -1.04 -15.93 42.49
N THR A 149 -0.81 -14.67 42.14
CA THR A 149 -1.34 -13.54 42.92
C THR A 149 -2.86 -13.52 42.97
N VAL A 150 -3.57 -13.77 41.86
CA VAL A 150 -5.04 -13.76 41.89
C VAL A 150 -5.61 -15.01 42.55
N HIS A 151 -4.92 -16.14 42.45
CA HIS A 151 -5.26 -17.33 43.21
C HIS A 151 -5.10 -17.12 44.73
N GLN A 152 -4.01 -16.46 45.17
CA GLN A 152 -3.86 -16.09 46.57
C GLN A 152 -4.95 -15.11 47.02
N ALA A 153 -5.28 -14.11 46.20
CA ALA A 153 -6.39 -13.20 46.50
C ALA A 153 -7.74 -13.94 46.69
N ARG A 154 -7.95 -15.05 45.96
CA ARG A 154 -9.14 -15.91 46.09
C ARG A 154 -9.16 -16.65 47.43
N ILE A 155 -8.01 -17.14 47.88
CA ILE A 155 -7.87 -17.89 49.14
C ILE A 155 -7.90 -16.94 50.35
N GLU A 156 -7.21 -15.81 50.28
CA GLU A 156 -6.98 -14.92 51.43
C GLU A 156 -8.05 -13.84 51.63
N ALA A 157 -8.55 -13.24 50.53
CA ALA A 157 -9.49 -12.12 50.63
C ALA A 157 -10.93 -12.58 50.46
N SER A 158 -11.28 -13.07 49.27
CA SER A 158 -12.57 -13.68 48.95
C SER A 158 -12.62 -14.05 47.47
N ILE A 159 -13.52 -14.98 47.13
CA ILE A 159 -13.83 -15.33 45.74
C ILE A 159 -14.26 -14.09 44.94
N GLY A 160 -15.19 -13.29 45.48
CA GLY A 160 -15.66 -12.07 44.82
C GLY A 160 -14.56 -11.02 44.62
N GLY A 161 -13.70 -10.82 45.63
CA GLY A 161 -12.55 -9.90 45.53
C GLY A 161 -11.58 -10.30 44.43
N ALA A 162 -11.27 -11.59 44.30
CA ALA A 162 -10.42 -12.10 43.22
C ALA A 162 -11.02 -11.86 41.84
N TYR A 163 -12.32 -12.06 41.66
CA TYR A 163 -13.01 -11.74 40.40
C TYR A 163 -12.99 -10.26 40.08
N VAL A 164 -13.17 -9.37 41.07
CA VAL A 164 -13.07 -7.92 40.87
C VAL A 164 -11.67 -7.54 40.42
N ILE A 165 -10.63 -8.04 41.10
CA ILE A 165 -9.22 -7.78 40.76
C ILE A 165 -8.91 -8.24 39.33
N ALA A 166 -9.28 -9.48 38.98
CA ALA A 166 -9.08 -10.02 37.64
C ALA A 166 -9.80 -9.18 36.58
N THR A 167 -11.06 -8.84 36.82
CA THR A 167 -11.90 -8.11 35.85
C THR A 167 -11.40 -6.68 35.65
N VAL A 168 -11.02 -5.98 36.72
CA VAL A 168 -10.47 -4.62 36.65
C VAL A 168 -9.14 -4.61 35.90
N ALA A 169 -8.24 -5.56 36.19
CA ALA A 169 -6.97 -5.69 35.48
C ALA A 169 -7.17 -5.93 33.98
N LEU A 170 -8.12 -6.81 33.62
CA LEU A 170 -8.45 -7.14 32.24
C LEU A 170 -9.07 -5.94 31.50
N ALA A 171 -10.01 -5.24 32.13
CA ALA A 171 -10.64 -4.04 31.59
C ALA A 171 -9.63 -2.90 31.37
N ALA A 172 -8.72 -2.69 32.34
CA ALA A 172 -7.66 -1.69 32.23
C ALA A 172 -6.70 -2.02 31.08
N ALA A 173 -6.23 -3.28 30.99
CA ALA A 173 -5.35 -3.71 29.91
C ALA A 173 -6.03 -3.60 28.53
N TRP A 174 -7.32 -3.93 28.44
CA TRP A 174 -8.10 -3.81 27.22
C TRP A 174 -8.29 -2.35 26.79
N GLY A 175 -8.62 -1.47 27.73
CA GLY A 175 -8.69 -0.03 27.46
C GLY A 175 -7.34 0.49 26.94
N LEU A 176 -6.25 0.16 27.63
CA LEU A 176 -4.89 0.55 27.24
C LEU A 176 -4.50 0.03 25.84
N ASP A 177 -4.84 -1.21 25.48
CA ASP A 177 -4.55 -1.75 24.15
C ASP A 177 -5.33 -1.00 23.07
N ARG A 178 -6.61 -0.70 23.32
CA ARG A 178 -7.49 0.00 22.38
C ARG A 178 -7.03 1.43 22.10
N TYR A 179 -6.49 2.13 23.09
CA TYR A 179 -6.02 3.51 22.92
C TYR A 179 -4.59 3.64 22.40
N SER A 180 -3.69 2.71 22.77
CA SER A 180 -2.26 2.88 22.46
C SER A 180 -1.78 2.07 21.26
N GLY A 181 -2.39 0.93 20.92
CA GLY A 181 -1.85 0.01 19.89
C GLY A 181 -0.40 -0.45 20.14
N ARG A 182 0.12 -0.23 21.36
CA ARG A 182 1.51 -0.46 21.77
C ARG A 182 1.72 -1.92 22.17
N TRP A 183 2.97 -2.37 22.16
CA TRP A 183 3.32 -3.75 22.54
C TRP A 183 3.08 -4.03 24.02
N LEU A 184 3.34 -3.04 24.90
CA LEU A 184 3.21 -3.19 26.35
C LEU A 184 1.75 -3.44 26.81
N PRO A 185 0.73 -2.68 26.36
CA PRO A 185 -0.67 -3.01 26.65
C PRO A 185 -1.10 -4.41 26.19
N ARG A 186 -0.57 -4.91 25.06
CA ARG A 186 -0.85 -6.26 24.57
C ARG A 186 -0.23 -7.32 25.46
N PHE A 187 1.01 -7.12 25.89
CA PHE A 187 1.63 -7.99 26.89
C PHE A 187 0.80 -8.03 28.17
N LEU A 188 0.40 -6.86 28.70
CA LEU A 188 -0.45 -6.79 29.88
C LEU A 188 -1.80 -7.49 29.68
N LEU A 189 -2.42 -7.32 28.51
CA LEU A 189 -3.69 -7.97 28.18
C LEU A 189 -3.54 -9.49 28.13
N VAL A 190 -2.50 -10.01 27.48
CA VAL A 190 -2.20 -11.44 27.42
C VAL A 190 -1.90 -11.99 28.82
N THR A 191 -1.05 -11.33 29.60
CA THR A 191 -0.72 -11.75 30.96
C THR A 191 -1.97 -11.74 31.85
N ALA A 192 -2.77 -10.68 31.80
CA ALA A 192 -4.00 -10.56 32.57
C ALA A 192 -5.03 -11.63 32.20
N SER A 193 -5.24 -11.88 30.90
CA SER A 193 -6.21 -12.87 30.42
C SER A 193 -5.77 -14.30 30.69
N LEU A 194 -4.52 -14.67 30.42
CA LEU A 194 -4.03 -16.02 30.73
C LEU A 194 -3.89 -16.27 32.24
N GLY A 195 -3.49 -15.27 33.02
CA GLY A 195 -3.40 -15.46 34.47
C GLY A 195 -4.74 -15.35 35.19
N ALA A 196 -5.78 -14.74 34.60
CA ALA A 196 -7.14 -14.75 35.14
C ALA A 196 -7.72 -16.17 35.24
N PHE A 197 -7.22 -17.14 34.46
CA PHE A 197 -7.54 -18.55 34.64
C PHE A 197 -7.17 -19.09 36.03
N GLY A 198 -6.23 -18.46 36.75
CA GLY A 198 -5.91 -18.81 38.14
C GLY A 198 -7.07 -18.55 39.13
N VAL A 199 -8.05 -17.72 38.76
CA VAL A 199 -9.26 -17.46 39.55
C VAL A 199 -10.39 -18.43 39.21
N LEU A 200 -10.45 -18.87 37.95
CA LEU A 200 -11.55 -19.67 37.43
C LEU A 200 -11.55 -21.06 38.05
N HIS A 201 -12.48 -21.30 38.96
CA HIS A 201 -12.80 -22.65 39.39
C HIS A 201 -13.98 -23.15 38.56
N TRP A 202 -13.87 -24.36 38.01
CA TRP A 202 -14.89 -24.92 37.11
C TRP A 202 -16.28 -25.05 37.78
N TRP A 203 -16.32 -25.08 39.11
CA TRP A 203 -17.55 -25.15 39.91
C TRP A 203 -18.20 -23.77 40.15
N ASP A 204 -17.48 -22.66 39.99
CA ASP A 204 -18.02 -21.30 40.24
C ASP A 204 -19.22 -20.96 39.34
N PRO A 205 -19.25 -21.30 38.03
CA PRO A 205 -20.43 -21.13 37.20
C PRO A 205 -21.62 -21.94 37.72
N ILE A 206 -21.38 -23.15 38.24
CA ILE A 206 -22.43 -24.01 38.78
C ILE A 206 -22.98 -23.38 40.06
N LEU A 207 -22.12 -22.88 40.96
CA LEU A 207 -22.56 -22.15 42.16
C LEU A 207 -23.33 -20.88 41.79
N LEU A 208 -22.89 -20.14 40.77
CA LEU A 208 -23.55 -18.93 40.28
C LEU A 208 -24.96 -19.23 39.72
N PHE A 209 -25.12 -20.30 38.93
CA PHE A 209 -26.41 -20.70 38.37
C PHE A 209 -27.34 -21.36 39.40
N THR A 210 -26.78 -22.05 40.39
CA THR A 210 -27.55 -22.78 41.40
C THR A 210 -27.87 -21.92 42.63
N GLY A 211 -27.19 -20.79 42.83
CA GLY A 211 -27.37 -19.90 43.97
C GLY A 211 -26.93 -20.49 45.31
N VAL A 212 -26.29 -21.66 45.29
CA VAL A 212 -25.77 -22.32 46.49
C VAL A 212 -24.41 -21.71 46.80
N ASN A 213 -24.27 -21.05 47.95
CA ASN A 213 -22.98 -20.61 48.46
C ASN A 213 -22.53 -21.64 49.51
N LEU A 214 -21.32 -22.19 49.34
CA LEU A 214 -20.66 -23.06 50.31
C LEU A 214 -19.95 -22.23 51.38
#